data_AF-A0A5C7REM8-F1
#
_entry.id   AF-A0A5C7REM8-F1
#
_cell.length_a   1.000
_cell.length_b   1.000
_cell.length_c   1.000
_cell.angle_alpha   90.00
_cell.angle_beta   90.00
_cell.angle_gamma   90.00
#
_symmetry.space_group_name_H-M   'P 1'
#
loop_
_entity.id
_entity.type
_entity.pdbx_description
1 polymer ?
#
loop_
_entity_poly.entity_id
_entity_poly.type
_entity_poly.pdbx_seq_one_letter_code
_entity_poly.pdbx_strand_id
1 'polypeptide(L)'
;MRHLDVSRASLQLILALVFSFMLSATVEATTNGRNVNVVEFGDDSGQLGTFRQISKNQWIEQNKQGQKTFAFSQTQRDDWSVYLLDSSRNVRLQLDLHRKVVRYSDPQTPIRDQYKILSSSSKLSGWLVSKVVFNNGGADIGEYNQSSGKSWQELSLPSRKVAFNFKEQARDDWSVYLYDASRDVNIQLDLHTGKVMYSEGNGARRPLYTITKAR
;
A
#
# COMPACT_ATOMS: atom_id res chain seq x y z
N MET A 1 83.95 13.73 20.95
CA MET A 1 82.98 12.67 20.60
C MET A 1 81.79 13.39 19.97
N ARG A 2 81.72 13.50 18.63
CA ARG A 2 80.79 12.76 17.72
C ARG A 2 79.31 12.87 18.19
N HIS A 3 78.29 13.22 17.41
CA HIS A 3 78.12 13.41 15.95
C HIS A 3 76.66 13.92 15.73
N LEU A 4 76.45 14.68 14.65
CA LEU A 4 75.27 14.74 13.75
C LEU A 4 73.91 15.32 14.19
N ASP A 5 73.68 16.51 13.64
CA ASP A 5 72.53 17.01 12.84
C ASP A 5 71.49 15.98 12.32
N VAL A 6 70.20 16.37 12.28
CA VAL A 6 69.35 16.54 11.07
C VAL A 6 67.89 16.84 11.47
N SER A 7 67.35 17.87 10.83
CA SER A 7 65.97 18.37 10.73
C SER A 7 64.81 17.34 10.74
N ARG A 8 63.60 17.83 11.09
CA ARG A 8 62.44 17.86 10.15
C ARG A 8 61.24 18.63 10.73
N ALA A 9 60.80 19.63 9.96
CA ALA A 9 59.49 20.27 10.10
C ALA A 9 58.36 19.24 9.89
N SER A 10 57.26 19.37 10.62
CA SER A 10 56.04 18.59 10.42
C SER A 10 54.84 19.52 10.36
N LEU A 11 54.38 19.74 9.14
CA LEU A 11 53.16 20.43 8.73
C LEU A 11 51.96 19.55 9.14
N GLN A 12 51.09 19.98 10.06
CA GLN A 12 49.81 19.29 10.28
C GLN A 12 48.75 19.86 9.34
N LEU A 13 48.46 19.07 8.30
CA LEU A 13 47.40 19.29 7.33
C LEU A 13 46.04 19.03 7.99
N ILE A 14 45.16 20.02 7.95
CA ILE A 14 43.75 19.91 8.38
C ILE A 14 43.01 19.05 7.35
N LEU A 15 42.53 17.87 7.76
CA LEU A 15 41.63 17.06 6.95
C LEU A 15 40.17 17.40 7.32
N ALA A 16 39.56 18.31 6.56
CA ALA A 16 38.12 18.54 6.64
C ALA A 16 37.39 17.40 5.92
N LEU A 17 36.80 16.50 6.70
CA LEU A 17 35.99 15.39 6.19
C LEU A 17 34.59 15.93 5.86
N VAL A 18 34.35 16.29 4.60
CA VAL A 18 33.03 16.71 4.12
C VAL A 18 32.14 15.47 4.04
N PHE A 19 31.27 15.29 5.04
CA PHE A 19 30.21 14.29 5.01
C PHE A 19 29.15 14.76 4.00
N SER A 20 29.24 14.25 2.77
CA SER A 20 28.23 14.50 1.75
C SER A 20 26.94 13.74 2.12
N PHE A 21 25.97 14.47 2.68
CA PHE A 21 24.63 13.95 2.93
C PHE A 21 23.91 13.86 1.57
N MET A 22 23.93 12.67 0.95
CA MET A 22 23.07 12.38 -0.20
C MET A 22 21.61 12.37 0.27
N LEU A 23 20.91 13.48 0.03
CA LEU A 23 19.45 13.55 0.18
C LEU A 23 18.83 12.68 -0.92
N SER A 24 18.38 11.47 -0.60
CA SER A 24 17.53 10.71 -1.51
C SER A 24 16.14 11.34 -1.51
N ALA A 25 15.82 12.09 -2.56
CA ALA A 25 14.44 12.40 -2.88
C ALA A 25 13.76 11.12 -3.37
N THR A 26 12.85 10.57 -2.58
CA THR A 26 11.92 9.54 -3.07
C THR A 26 11.02 10.18 -4.13
N VAL A 27 11.23 9.80 -5.39
CA VAL A 27 10.25 10.06 -6.44
C VAL A 27 9.02 9.23 -6.09
N GLU A 28 7.95 9.86 -5.60
CA GLU A 28 6.67 9.17 -5.49
C GLU A 28 6.28 8.69 -6.90
N ALA A 29 6.06 7.38 -7.04
CA ALA A 29 5.74 6.81 -8.34
C ALA A 29 4.43 7.42 -8.84
N THR A 30 4.49 8.15 -9.96
CA THR A 30 3.31 8.73 -10.61
C THR A 30 2.26 7.64 -10.85
N THR A 31 1.00 7.90 -10.49
CA THR A 31 -0.09 6.94 -10.73
C THR A 31 -0.34 6.78 -12.23
N ASN A 32 -0.32 5.54 -12.71
CA ASN A 32 -0.49 5.15 -14.11
C ASN A 32 -1.18 3.78 -14.23
N GLY A 33 -1.34 3.26 -15.45
CA GLY A 33 -2.03 1.98 -15.67
C GLY A 33 -1.37 0.78 -14.99
N ARG A 34 -0.07 0.87 -14.66
CA ARG A 34 0.69 -0.21 -14.00
C ARG A 34 0.47 -0.28 -12.51
N ASN A 35 0.25 0.85 -11.83
CA ASN A 35 0.19 0.90 -10.37
C ASN A 35 -1.14 1.41 -9.79
N VAL A 36 -2.07 1.93 -10.61
CA VAL A 36 -3.36 2.42 -10.13
C VAL A 36 -4.15 1.32 -9.44
N ASN A 37 -4.70 1.67 -8.28
CA ASN A 37 -5.54 0.81 -7.46
C ASN A 37 -6.86 1.48 -7.01
N VAL A 38 -7.02 2.80 -7.23
CA VAL A 38 -8.28 3.52 -7.07
C VAL A 38 -8.46 4.51 -8.22
N VAL A 39 -9.67 4.58 -8.77
CA VAL A 39 -10.07 5.55 -9.81
C VAL A 39 -11.41 6.15 -9.42
N GLU A 40 -11.45 7.47 -9.20
CA GLU A 40 -12.70 8.20 -9.02
C GLU A 40 -13.25 8.58 -10.39
N PHE A 41 -14.53 8.29 -10.63
CA PHE A 41 -15.20 8.61 -11.89
C PHE A 41 -16.41 9.49 -11.66
N GLY A 42 -16.77 10.25 -12.69
CA GLY A 42 -17.94 11.12 -12.67
C GLY A 42 -18.25 11.75 -14.01
N ASP A 43 -19.05 12.79 -13.97
CA ASP A 43 -19.44 13.60 -15.11
C ASP A 43 -19.29 15.10 -14.77
N ASP A 44 -19.86 15.97 -15.60
CA ASP A 44 -19.84 17.43 -15.39
C ASP A 44 -20.57 17.89 -14.12
N SER A 45 -21.43 17.04 -13.55
CA SER A 45 -22.13 17.28 -12.28
C SER A 45 -21.33 16.81 -11.07
N GLY A 46 -20.19 16.17 -11.27
CA GLY A 46 -19.25 15.75 -10.23
C GLY A 46 -19.07 14.24 -10.10
N GLN A 47 -18.44 13.82 -8.99
CA GLN A 47 -18.10 12.42 -8.72
C GLN A 47 -19.34 11.54 -8.64
N LEU A 48 -19.36 10.39 -9.32
CA LEU A 48 -20.45 9.41 -9.29
C LEU A 48 -20.09 8.16 -8.47
N GLY A 49 -18.81 7.84 -8.39
CA GLY A 49 -18.34 6.67 -7.66
C GLY A 49 -16.85 6.44 -7.80
N THR A 50 -16.43 5.23 -7.42
CA THR A 50 -15.03 4.80 -7.46
C THR A 50 -14.89 3.38 -7.98
N PHE A 51 -13.90 3.14 -8.83
CA PHE A 51 -13.36 1.81 -9.07
C PHE A 51 -12.21 1.55 -8.11
N ARG A 52 -12.23 0.40 -7.44
CA ARG A 52 -11.26 0.04 -6.39
C ARG A 52 -10.73 -1.36 -6.59
N GLN A 53 -9.42 -1.51 -6.60
CA GLN A 53 -8.76 -2.79 -6.57
C GLN A 53 -8.82 -3.38 -5.17
N ILE A 54 -9.40 -4.57 -5.04
CA ILE A 54 -9.57 -5.25 -3.74
C ILE A 54 -8.68 -6.50 -3.61
N SER A 55 -8.08 -6.96 -4.71
CA SER A 55 -7.02 -7.96 -4.74
C SER A 55 -6.25 -7.88 -6.05
N LYS A 56 -5.20 -8.70 -6.21
CA LYS A 56 -4.30 -8.70 -7.38
C LYS A 56 -5.03 -8.51 -8.73
N ASN A 57 -6.13 -9.23 -8.94
CA ASN A 57 -6.89 -9.19 -10.20
C ASN A 57 -8.38 -8.89 -10.00
N GLN A 58 -8.79 -8.32 -8.87
CA GLN A 58 -10.21 -8.06 -8.58
C GLN A 58 -10.44 -6.59 -8.29
N TRP A 59 -11.48 -6.06 -8.93
CA TRP A 59 -11.91 -4.69 -8.80
C TRP A 59 -13.39 -4.66 -8.45
N ILE A 60 -13.80 -3.62 -7.73
CA ILE A 60 -15.21 -3.31 -7.50
C ILE A 60 -15.50 -1.89 -7.96
N GLU A 61 -16.74 -1.66 -8.38
CA GLU A 61 -17.30 -0.32 -8.46
C GLU A 61 -18.09 -0.05 -7.18
N GLN A 62 -17.95 1.16 -6.66
CA GLN A 62 -18.72 1.67 -5.54
C GLN A 62 -19.43 2.96 -5.96
N ASN A 63 -20.67 3.15 -5.51
CA ASN A 63 -21.36 4.44 -5.67
C ASN A 63 -20.76 5.53 -4.76
N LYS A 64 -21.27 6.76 -4.84
CA LYS A 64 -20.83 7.88 -3.98
C LYS A 64 -20.90 7.57 -2.47
N GLN A 65 -21.78 6.66 -2.05
CA GLN A 65 -21.94 6.23 -0.66
C GLN A 65 -20.99 5.09 -0.25
N GLY A 66 -20.09 4.66 -1.14
CA GLY A 66 -19.14 3.57 -0.89
C GLY A 66 -19.78 2.17 -0.99
N GLN A 67 -21.04 2.06 -1.41
CA GLN A 67 -21.71 0.77 -1.56
C GLN A 67 -21.25 0.11 -2.85
N LYS A 68 -20.86 -1.16 -2.76
CA LYS A 68 -20.48 -1.97 -3.93
C LYS A 68 -21.67 -2.10 -4.89
N THR A 69 -21.48 -1.67 -6.13
CA THR A 69 -22.47 -1.80 -7.22
C THR A 69 -22.12 -2.97 -8.13
N PHE A 70 -20.85 -3.10 -8.52
CA PHE A 70 -20.39 -4.14 -9.45
C PHE A 70 -19.04 -4.72 -9.04
N ALA A 71 -18.72 -5.90 -9.61
CA ALA A 71 -17.43 -6.56 -9.45
C ALA A 71 -16.85 -6.89 -10.82
N PHE A 72 -15.53 -6.76 -10.95
CA PHE A 72 -14.82 -7.00 -12.19
C PHE A 72 -13.54 -7.77 -11.93
N SER A 73 -13.21 -8.65 -12.87
CA SER A 73 -11.88 -9.26 -12.97
C SER A 73 -10.99 -8.41 -13.87
N GLN A 74 -9.79 -8.10 -13.42
CA GLN A 74 -8.78 -7.46 -14.27
C GLN A 74 -8.24 -8.50 -15.26
N THR A 75 -8.36 -8.21 -16.55
CA THR A 75 -7.86 -9.09 -17.62
C THR A 75 -6.47 -8.69 -18.08
N GLN A 76 -6.17 -7.39 -18.09
CA GLN A 76 -4.90 -6.84 -18.53
C GLN A 76 -4.67 -5.45 -17.90
N ARG A 77 -3.42 -4.98 -17.94
CA ARG A 77 -3.06 -3.58 -17.77
C ARG A 77 -1.81 -3.23 -18.57
N ASP A 78 -1.69 -1.97 -18.94
CA ASP A 78 -0.52 -1.39 -19.61
C ASP A 78 -0.08 -0.09 -18.92
N ASP A 79 0.75 0.72 -19.56
CA ASP A 79 1.27 1.95 -18.95
C ASP A 79 0.17 3.01 -18.71
N TRP A 80 -0.97 2.91 -19.38
CA TRP A 80 -2.04 3.91 -19.35
C TRP A 80 -3.37 3.36 -18.85
N SER A 81 -3.61 2.06 -19.01
CA SER A 81 -4.94 1.49 -18.87
C SER A 81 -5.00 0.26 -17.99
N VAL A 82 -6.15 0.08 -17.35
CA VAL A 82 -6.58 -1.17 -16.73
C VAL A 82 -7.81 -1.69 -17.45
N TYR A 83 -7.80 -2.96 -17.82
CA TYR A 83 -8.90 -3.61 -18.53
C TYR A 83 -9.64 -4.54 -17.57
N LEU A 84 -10.95 -4.34 -17.46
CA LEU A 84 -11.81 -5.00 -16.50
C LEU A 84 -12.94 -5.73 -17.23
N LEU A 85 -13.30 -6.92 -16.74
CA LEU A 85 -14.38 -7.75 -17.24
C LEU A 85 -15.34 -8.11 -16.11
N ASP A 86 -16.61 -7.80 -16.31
CA ASP A 86 -17.69 -8.47 -15.60
C ASP A 86 -18.26 -9.55 -16.53
N SER A 87 -17.86 -10.79 -16.27
CA SER A 87 -18.24 -11.95 -17.09
C SER A 87 -19.72 -12.29 -16.99
N SER A 88 -20.38 -11.95 -15.87
CA SER A 88 -21.79 -12.26 -15.66
C SER A 88 -22.70 -11.47 -16.60
N ARG A 89 -22.26 -10.28 -17.02
CA ARG A 89 -22.97 -9.39 -17.94
C ARG A 89 -22.29 -9.25 -19.30
N ASN A 90 -21.13 -9.88 -19.48
CA ASN A 90 -20.22 -9.68 -20.61
C ASN A 90 -19.88 -8.19 -20.86
N VAL A 91 -19.74 -7.43 -19.76
CA VAL A 91 -19.39 -6.00 -19.76
C VAL A 91 -17.87 -5.87 -19.67
N ARG A 92 -17.29 -5.03 -20.54
CA ARG A 92 -15.86 -4.67 -20.50
C ARG A 92 -15.71 -3.20 -20.17
N LEU A 93 -14.78 -2.90 -19.28
CA LEU A 93 -14.33 -1.55 -19.00
C LEU A 93 -12.86 -1.39 -19.36
N GLN A 94 -12.50 -0.19 -19.82
CA GLN A 94 -11.13 0.30 -19.84
C GLN A 94 -11.07 1.54 -18.94
N LEU A 95 -10.29 1.47 -17.87
CA LEU A 95 -9.92 2.64 -17.08
C LEU A 95 -8.71 3.27 -17.78
N ASP A 96 -8.93 4.26 -18.64
CA ASP A 96 -7.88 4.90 -19.45
C ASP A 96 -7.39 6.18 -18.75
N LEU A 97 -6.30 6.07 -18.01
CA LEU A 97 -5.74 7.17 -17.21
C LEU A 97 -5.08 8.24 -18.08
N HIS A 98 -4.62 7.88 -19.29
CA HIS A 98 -4.00 8.83 -20.21
C HIS A 98 -5.06 9.75 -20.83
N ARG A 99 -6.16 9.18 -21.31
CA ARG A 99 -7.30 9.94 -21.84
C ARG A 99 -8.23 10.48 -20.76
N LYS A 100 -8.06 10.05 -19.50
CA LYS A 100 -8.89 10.39 -18.34
C LYS A 100 -10.37 10.03 -18.54
N VAL A 101 -10.63 8.86 -19.10
CA VAL A 101 -11.99 8.36 -19.32
C VAL A 101 -12.13 6.91 -18.90
N VAL A 102 -13.34 6.56 -18.46
CA VAL A 102 -13.79 5.18 -18.33
C VAL A 102 -14.52 4.83 -19.62
N ARG A 103 -14.03 3.83 -20.34
CA ARG A 103 -14.69 3.32 -21.53
C ARG A 103 -15.47 2.06 -21.19
N TYR A 104 -16.61 1.89 -21.82
CA TYR A 104 -17.56 0.81 -21.58
C TYR A 104 -17.96 0.16 -22.90
N SER A 105 -18.13 -1.15 -22.89
CA SER A 105 -18.83 -1.90 -23.94
C SER A 105 -19.60 -3.07 -23.33
N ASP A 106 -20.66 -3.49 -23.99
CA ASP A 106 -21.41 -4.71 -23.69
C ASP A 106 -21.80 -5.43 -24.99
N PRO A 107 -22.54 -6.55 -24.96
CA PRO A 107 -22.89 -7.29 -26.19
C PRO A 107 -23.68 -6.48 -27.22
N GLN A 108 -24.40 -5.45 -26.80
CA GLN A 108 -25.28 -4.65 -27.66
C GLN A 108 -24.65 -3.34 -28.09
N THR A 109 -23.70 -2.84 -27.30
CA THR A 109 -23.10 -1.52 -27.50
C THR A 109 -21.59 -1.63 -27.70
N PRO A 110 -21.05 -1.10 -28.82
CA PRO A 110 -19.61 -1.04 -29.02
C PRO A 110 -18.96 -0.13 -27.98
N ILE A 111 -17.62 -0.20 -27.90
CA ILE A 111 -16.84 0.58 -26.95
C ILE A 111 -17.07 2.09 -27.12
N ARG A 112 -17.41 2.77 -26.03
CA ARG A 112 -17.60 4.21 -25.96
C ARG A 112 -17.05 4.77 -24.66
N ASP A 113 -16.76 6.06 -24.64
CA ASP A 113 -16.45 6.77 -23.40
C ASP A 113 -17.76 6.90 -22.59
N GLN A 114 -17.73 6.49 -21.32
CA GLN A 114 -18.92 6.42 -20.46
C GLN A 114 -18.85 7.44 -19.32
N TYR A 115 -17.68 7.61 -18.70
CA TYR A 115 -17.45 8.57 -17.62
C TYR A 115 -16.11 9.26 -17.77
N LYS A 116 -15.96 10.42 -17.11
CA LYS A 116 -14.68 11.07 -16.88
C LYS A 116 -13.99 10.42 -15.69
N ILE A 117 -12.67 10.28 -15.76
CA ILE A 117 -11.83 10.00 -14.59
C ILE A 117 -11.50 11.34 -13.94
N LEU A 118 -11.92 11.52 -12.69
CA LEU A 118 -11.72 12.74 -11.94
C LEU A 118 -10.38 12.72 -11.20
N SER A 119 -10.04 11.58 -10.62
CA SER A 119 -8.77 11.36 -9.94
C SER A 119 -8.37 9.88 -9.97
N SER A 120 -7.10 9.60 -9.73
CA SER A 120 -6.57 8.25 -9.59
C SER A 120 -5.52 8.20 -8.48
N SER A 121 -5.41 7.05 -7.83
CA SER A 121 -4.42 6.81 -6.78
C SER A 121 -3.79 5.43 -6.92
N SER A 122 -2.53 5.35 -6.54
CA SER A 122 -1.75 4.13 -6.37
C SER A 122 -1.31 3.91 -4.91
N LYS A 123 -1.89 4.67 -3.97
CA LYS A 123 -1.55 4.54 -2.54
C LYS A 123 -1.93 3.15 -2.04
N LEU A 124 -1.00 2.49 -1.34
CA LEU A 124 -1.28 1.19 -0.73
C LEU A 124 -2.46 1.31 0.24
N SER A 125 -3.43 0.41 0.11
CA SER A 125 -4.65 0.38 0.91
C SER A 125 -4.71 -0.87 1.78
N GLY A 126 -5.60 -0.86 2.77
CA GLY A 126 -5.89 -2.05 3.59
C GLY A 126 -6.35 -3.24 2.74
N TRP A 127 -6.90 -3.01 1.55
CA TRP A 127 -7.26 -4.07 0.59
C TRP A 127 -6.07 -4.83 0.01
N LEU A 128 -4.96 -4.14 -0.24
CA LEU A 128 -3.82 -4.69 -1.00
C LEU A 128 -2.63 -5.03 -0.11
N VAL A 129 -2.60 -4.53 1.13
CA VAL A 129 -1.52 -4.86 2.06
C VAL A 129 -1.52 -6.35 2.39
N SER A 130 -0.32 -6.91 2.32
CA SER A 130 0.00 -8.31 2.64
C SER A 130 1.14 -8.39 3.65
N LYS A 131 1.86 -7.30 3.88
CA LYS A 131 2.92 -7.21 4.89
C LYS A 131 3.00 -5.82 5.50
N VAL A 132 3.25 -5.77 6.81
CA VAL A 132 3.53 -4.56 7.60
C VAL A 132 4.75 -4.81 8.46
N VAL A 133 5.77 -3.94 8.39
CA VAL A 133 6.94 -3.94 9.27
C VAL A 133 6.76 -2.87 10.33
N PHE A 134 7.14 -3.17 11.57
CA PHE A 134 6.92 -2.27 12.70
C PHE A 134 8.12 -2.16 13.64
N ASN A 135 8.15 -1.05 14.39
CA ASN A 135 9.13 -0.78 15.43
C ASN A 135 8.49 -0.21 16.72
N ASN A 136 9.33 -0.09 17.75
CA ASN A 136 9.00 0.62 18.98
C ASN A 136 10.04 1.72 19.26
N GLY A 137 10.09 2.74 18.41
CA GLY A 137 10.97 3.90 18.58
C GLY A 137 12.45 3.67 18.22
N GLY A 138 12.77 2.57 17.54
CA GLY A 138 14.13 2.20 17.15
C GLY A 138 14.18 1.36 15.88
N ALA A 139 15.07 0.36 15.86
CA ALA A 139 15.14 -0.59 14.75
C ALA A 139 13.84 -1.37 14.55
N ASP A 140 13.60 -1.87 13.34
CA ASP A 140 12.47 -2.76 13.03
C ASP A 140 12.56 -4.02 13.90
N ILE A 141 11.50 -4.34 14.66
CA ILE A 141 11.48 -5.45 15.63
C ILE A 141 10.59 -6.61 15.20
N GLY A 142 9.71 -6.40 14.23
CA GLY A 142 8.81 -7.43 13.75
C GLY A 142 8.09 -7.07 12.46
N GLU A 143 7.41 -8.07 11.91
CA GLU A 143 6.51 -7.89 10.77
C GLU A 143 5.23 -8.70 10.92
N TYR A 144 4.09 -8.13 10.53
CA TYR A 144 2.87 -8.86 10.23
C TYR A 144 2.91 -9.26 8.77
N ASN A 145 2.73 -10.55 8.48
CA ASN A 145 2.78 -11.11 7.13
C ASN A 145 1.57 -12.01 6.87
N GLN A 146 0.83 -11.73 5.80
CA GLN A 146 -0.26 -12.56 5.32
C GLN A 146 0.34 -13.84 4.72
N SER A 147 0.10 -14.97 5.38
CA SER A 147 0.67 -16.26 4.96
C SER A 147 -0.22 -16.96 3.92
N SER A 148 -1.54 -16.89 4.06
CA SER A 148 -2.50 -17.42 3.10
C SER A 148 -3.92 -16.95 3.37
N GLY A 149 -4.63 -16.43 2.36
CA GLY A 149 -6.02 -16.01 2.50
C GLY A 149 -6.24 -15.12 3.74
N LYS A 150 -7.07 -15.56 4.69
CA LYS A 150 -7.32 -14.83 5.96
C LYS A 150 -6.33 -15.15 7.08
N SER A 151 -5.21 -15.82 6.81
CA SER A 151 -4.20 -16.18 7.82
C SER A 151 -3.04 -15.19 7.80
N TRP A 152 -2.70 -14.69 8.98
CA TRP A 152 -1.61 -13.75 9.21
C TRP A 152 -0.68 -14.25 10.31
N GLN A 153 0.59 -13.85 10.23
CA GLN A 153 1.62 -14.20 11.21
C GLN A 153 2.34 -12.93 11.65
N GLU A 154 2.64 -12.84 12.95
CA GLU A 154 3.63 -11.90 13.46
C GLU A 154 4.98 -12.63 13.55
N LEU A 155 5.99 -12.08 12.90
CA LEU A 155 7.36 -12.61 12.88
C LEU A 155 8.28 -11.66 13.64
N SER A 156 9.08 -12.17 14.57
CA SER A 156 10.11 -11.37 15.25
C SER A 156 11.30 -11.14 14.33
N LEU A 157 11.81 -9.90 14.26
CA LEU A 157 13.05 -9.60 13.54
C LEU A 157 14.25 -9.57 14.50
N PRO A 158 15.45 -9.96 14.03
CA PRO A 158 15.78 -10.36 12.66
C PRO A 158 15.52 -11.84 12.33
N SER A 159 15.22 -12.68 13.34
CA SER A 159 15.16 -14.14 13.19
C SER A 159 14.04 -14.65 12.27
N ARG A 160 13.01 -13.83 12.04
CA ARG A 160 11.74 -14.16 11.37
C ARG A 160 11.05 -15.39 11.97
N LYS A 161 11.29 -15.67 13.25
CA LYS A 161 10.54 -16.70 13.97
C LYS A 161 9.09 -16.24 14.14
N VAL A 162 8.13 -17.12 13.86
CA VAL A 162 6.72 -16.87 14.16
C VAL A 162 6.56 -16.67 15.66
N ALA A 163 6.16 -15.46 16.05
CA ALA A 163 5.78 -15.11 17.41
C ALA A 163 4.32 -15.49 17.64
N PHE A 164 3.44 -15.08 16.73
CA PHE A 164 1.99 -15.26 16.86
C PHE A 164 1.29 -15.51 15.52
N ASN A 165 0.11 -16.12 15.58
CA ASN A 165 -0.76 -16.34 14.43
C ASN A 165 -2.07 -15.59 14.64
N PHE A 166 -2.62 -15.07 13.56
CA PHE A 166 -3.88 -14.33 13.56
C PHE A 166 -4.78 -14.76 12.42
N LYS A 167 -6.08 -14.57 12.62
CA LYS A 167 -7.11 -14.65 11.59
C LYS A 167 -7.65 -13.26 11.28
N GLU A 168 -7.60 -12.90 10.01
CA GLU A 168 -8.21 -11.67 9.52
C GLU A 168 -9.73 -11.73 9.64
N GLN A 169 -10.29 -10.74 10.32
CA GLN A 169 -11.72 -10.55 10.51
C GLN A 169 -12.30 -9.69 9.39
N ALA A 170 -11.62 -8.61 9.07
CA ALA A 170 -12.05 -7.63 8.08
C ALA A 170 -10.85 -6.83 7.54
N ARG A 171 -11.12 -6.06 6.49
CA ARG A 171 -10.25 -4.99 6.01
C ARG A 171 -11.08 -3.89 5.37
N ASP A 172 -10.51 -2.70 5.29
CA ASP A 172 -11.10 -1.53 4.64
C ASP A 172 -10.03 -0.77 3.85
N ASP A 173 -10.31 0.48 3.47
CA ASP A 173 -9.38 1.33 2.73
C ASP A 173 -8.08 1.59 3.46
N TRP A 174 -8.09 1.54 4.79
CA TRP A 174 -6.99 1.98 5.65
C TRP A 174 -6.41 0.86 6.49
N SER A 175 -7.19 -0.17 6.78
CA SER A 175 -6.87 -1.10 7.85
C SER A 175 -7.07 -2.56 7.48
N VAL A 176 -6.30 -3.43 8.13
CA VAL A 176 -6.59 -4.86 8.25
C VAL A 176 -6.81 -5.18 9.72
N TYR A 177 -7.88 -5.92 10.02
CA TYR A 177 -8.26 -6.29 11.38
C TYR A 177 -7.98 -7.78 11.59
N LEU A 178 -7.17 -8.08 12.58
CA LEU A 178 -6.63 -9.40 12.88
C LEU A 178 -7.06 -9.81 14.29
N TYR A 179 -7.37 -11.10 14.47
CA TYR A 179 -7.77 -11.66 15.76
C TYR A 179 -6.98 -12.93 16.06
N ASP A 180 -6.43 -13.01 17.27
CA ASP A 180 -5.84 -14.20 17.85
C ASP A 180 -6.74 -14.71 18.99
N ALA A 181 -7.51 -15.76 18.69
CA ALA A 181 -8.44 -16.36 19.62
C ALA A 181 -7.77 -17.01 20.84
N SER A 182 -6.50 -17.40 20.76
CA SER A 182 -5.81 -18.07 21.87
C SER A 182 -5.49 -17.13 23.03
N ARG A 183 -5.44 -15.82 22.75
CA ARG A 183 -5.10 -14.76 23.70
C ARG A 183 -6.19 -13.70 23.82
N ASP A 184 -7.29 -13.87 23.09
CA ASP A 184 -8.33 -12.84 22.94
C ASP A 184 -7.74 -11.47 22.52
N VAL A 185 -6.82 -11.49 21.55
CA VAL A 185 -6.09 -10.30 21.10
C VAL A 185 -6.60 -9.83 19.74
N ASN A 186 -6.89 -8.54 19.65
CA ASN A 186 -7.23 -7.85 18.42
C ASN A 186 -6.08 -6.93 18.00
N ILE A 187 -5.68 -7.04 16.74
CA ILE A 187 -4.70 -6.16 16.09
C ILE A 187 -5.39 -5.44 14.94
N GLN A 188 -5.18 -4.13 14.83
CA GLN A 188 -5.51 -3.37 13.63
C GLN A 188 -4.21 -2.82 13.03
N LEU A 189 -3.94 -3.21 11.79
CA LEU A 189 -2.85 -2.66 10.99
C LEU A 189 -3.36 -1.39 10.32
N ASP A 190 -3.21 -0.24 10.97
CA ASP A 190 -3.75 1.04 10.51
C ASP A 190 -2.73 1.79 9.64
N LEU A 191 -2.90 1.69 8.32
CA LEU A 191 -2.06 2.37 7.33
C LEU A 191 -2.35 3.87 7.21
N HIS A 192 -3.50 4.33 7.71
CA HIS A 192 -3.85 5.75 7.69
C HIS A 192 -3.06 6.51 8.75
N THR A 193 -2.99 5.97 9.98
CA THR A 193 -2.21 6.58 11.07
C THR A 193 -0.77 6.07 11.16
N GLY A 194 -0.44 5.00 10.43
CA GLY A 194 0.89 4.38 10.48
C GLY A 194 1.14 3.67 11.81
N LYS A 195 0.10 3.06 12.40
CA LYS A 195 0.16 2.43 13.72
C LYS A 195 -0.35 1.00 13.68
N VAL A 196 0.29 0.14 14.46
CA VAL A 196 -0.30 -1.13 14.89
C VAL A 196 -1.11 -0.82 16.14
N MET A 197 -2.42 -0.97 16.07
CA MET A 197 -3.31 -0.79 17.22
C MET A 197 -3.60 -2.15 17.85
N TYR A 198 -3.72 -2.18 19.17
CA TYR A 198 -3.91 -3.38 19.97
C TYR A 198 -5.08 -3.20 20.94
N SER A 199 -5.83 -4.27 21.14
CA SER A 199 -6.73 -4.44 22.28
C SER A 199 -6.80 -5.91 22.72
N GLU A 200 -7.12 -6.11 23.99
CA GLU A 200 -7.41 -7.42 24.58
C GLU A 200 -8.91 -7.49 24.90
N GLY A 201 -9.56 -8.58 24.49
CA GLY A 201 -11.01 -8.75 24.51
C GLY A 201 -11.76 -7.55 23.96
N ASN A 202 -12.74 -7.08 24.74
CA ASN A 202 -13.55 -5.90 24.44
C ASN A 202 -12.91 -4.58 24.92
N GLY A 203 -11.62 -4.60 25.28
CA GLY A 203 -10.89 -3.41 25.70
C GLY A 203 -10.75 -2.37 24.60
N ALA A 204 -10.51 -1.11 24.99
CA ALA A 204 -10.27 -0.03 24.05
C ALA A 204 -8.96 -0.25 23.27
N ARG A 205 -8.97 0.08 21.96
CA ARG A 205 -7.77 0.04 21.13
C ARG A 205 -6.78 1.12 21.54
N ARG A 206 -5.50 0.76 21.61
CA ARG A 206 -4.37 1.66 21.86
C ARG A 206 -3.23 1.42 20.89
N PRO A 207 -2.43 2.43 20.55
CA PRO A 207 -1.25 2.22 19.72
C PRO A 207 -0.26 1.32 20.45
N LEU A 208 0.21 0.28 19.76
CA LEU A 208 1.23 -0.66 20.24
C LEU A 208 2.57 -0.38 19.57
N TYR A 209 2.58 -0.27 18.23
CA TYR A 209 3.80 -0.06 17.45
C TYR A 209 3.60 1.00 16.37
N THR A 210 4.72 1.51 15.84
CA THR A 210 4.71 2.33 14.62
C THR A 210 4.98 1.46 13.41
N ILE A 211 4.19 1.63 12.36
CA ILE A 211 4.40 1.00 11.06
C ILE A 211 5.50 1.76 10.34
N THR A 212 6.56 1.07 9.95
CA THR A 212 7.70 1.66 9.24
C THR A 212 7.66 1.36 7.75
N LYS A 213 7.07 0.23 7.35
CA LYS A 213 6.93 -0.19 5.94
C LYS A 213 5.66 -1.01 5.74
N ALA A 214 5.07 -0.93 4.56
CA ALA A 214 3.95 -1.78 4.17
C ALA A 214 4.04 -2.14 2.68
N ARG A 215 3.58 -3.34 2.31
CA ARG A 215 3.49 -3.79 0.91
C ARG A 215 2.42 -4.86 0.70
#